data_AF-A0A971V473-F1
#
_entry.id   AF-A0A971V473-F1
#
_cell.length_a   1.000
_cell.length_b   1.000
_cell.length_c   1.000
_cell.angle_alpha   90.00
_cell.angle_beta   90.00
_cell.angle_gamma   90.00
#
_symmetry.space_group_name_H-M   'P 1'
#
loop_
_entity.id
_entity.type
_entity.pdbx_description
1 polymer ?
#
loop_
_entity_poly.entity_id
_entity_poly.type
_entity_poly.pdbx_seq_one_letter_code
_entity_poly.pdbx_strand_id
1 'polypeptide(L)'
;MVFSEEVKKQAFENANGRCEACGKQLVFANSGVTGGRGSWIAMYRVPVSKGGTDTLENCKIVCSKCHREPPKLPTVKKTSDSDIFG
;
A
#
# COMPACT_ATOMS: atom_id res chain seq x y z
N MET A 1 8.38 9.73 -0.51
CA MET A 1 8.01 8.34 -0.21
C MET A 1 8.20 7.53 -1.48
N VAL A 2 9.20 6.65 -1.53
CA VAL A 2 9.51 5.94 -2.78
C VAL A 2 9.98 4.53 -2.41
N PHE A 3 9.03 3.60 -2.31
CA PHE A 3 9.35 2.19 -2.50
C PHE A 3 10.08 2.03 -3.85
N SER A 4 11.09 1.17 -3.90
CA SER A 4 11.78 0.83 -5.14
C SER A 4 10.78 0.36 -6.21
N GLU A 5 11.11 0.58 -7.48
CA GLU A 5 10.24 0.17 -8.60
C GLU A 5 9.97 -1.34 -8.59
N GLU A 6 10.94 -2.13 -8.14
CA GLU A 6 10.80 -3.58 -7.96
C GLU A 6 9.70 -3.92 -6.93
N VAL A 7 9.70 -3.25 -5.78
CA VAL A 7 8.69 -3.43 -4.73
C VAL A 7 7.32 -3.01 -5.24
N LYS A 8 7.24 -1.91 -5.98
CA LYS A 8 5.99 -1.45 -6.61
C LYS A 8 5.48 -2.47 -7.63
N LYS A 9 6.36 -3.06 -8.44
CA LYS A 9 6.01 -4.06 -9.44
C LYS A 9 5.50 -5.34 -8.79
N GLN A 10 6.24 -5.88 -7.83
CA GLN A 10 5.81 -7.07 -7.08
C GLN A 10 4.51 -6.83 -6.32
N ALA A 11 4.32 -5.67 -5.68
CA ALA A 11 3.06 -5.33 -5.01
C ALA A 11 1.90 -5.21 -6.02
N PHE A 12 2.16 -4.65 -7.21
CA PHE A 12 1.19 -4.57 -8.29
C PHE A 12 0.79 -5.95 -8.83
N GLU A 13 1.76 -6.83 -9.06
CA GLU A 13 1.53 -8.22 -9.47
C GLU A 13 0.75 -8.99 -8.41
N ASN A 14 1.09 -8.83 -7.12
CA ASN A 14 0.40 -9.49 -6.01
C ASN A 14 -1.08 -9.04 -5.91
N ALA A 15 -1.33 -7.75 -6.08
CA ALA A 15 -2.69 -7.20 -6.13
C ALA A 15 -3.39 -7.41 -7.48
N ASN A 16 -2.79 -8.16 -8.41
CA ASN A 16 -3.33 -8.45 -9.75
C ASN A 16 -3.70 -7.18 -10.54
N GLY A 17 -2.94 -6.10 -10.34
CA GLY A 17 -3.22 -4.79 -10.94
C GLY A 17 -4.59 -4.23 -10.56
N ARG A 18 -5.06 -4.49 -9.33
CA ARG A 18 -6.31 -3.95 -8.79
C ARG A 18 -6.05 -3.21 -7.49
N CYS A 19 -6.88 -2.20 -7.23
CA CYS A 19 -6.81 -1.43 -5.99
C CYS A 19 -7.19 -2.31 -4.79
N GLU A 20 -6.34 -2.41 -3.78
CA GLU A 20 -6.64 -3.20 -2.58
C GLU A 20 -7.78 -2.62 -1.72
N ALA A 21 -8.11 -1.34 -1.90
CA ALA A 21 -9.18 -0.69 -1.15
C ALA A 21 -10.56 -0.81 -1.82
N CYS A 22 -10.64 -0.71 -3.15
CA CYS A 22 -11.92 -0.69 -3.87
C CYS A 22 -12.03 -1.70 -5.02
N GLY A 23 -11.00 -2.51 -5.27
CA GLY A 23 -10.98 -3.53 -6.32
C GLY A 23 -10.90 -3.01 -7.76
N LYS A 24 -10.82 -1.69 -7.98
CA LYS A 24 -10.75 -1.10 -9.32
C LYS A 24 -9.49 -1.50 -10.06
N GLN A 25 -9.61 -1.71 -11.37
CA GLN A 25 -8.46 -2.00 -12.22
C GLN A 25 -7.51 -0.81 -12.31
N LEU A 26 -6.22 -1.11 -12.17
CA LEU A 26 -5.11 -0.19 -12.20
C LEU A 26 -4.24 -0.49 -13.42
N VAL A 27 -3.51 0.52 -13.88
CA VAL A 27 -2.59 0.39 -15.00
C VAL A 27 -1.19 0.65 -14.46
N PHE A 28 -0.30 -0.34 -14.53
CA PHE A 28 1.08 -0.21 -14.01
C PHE A 28 1.78 1.03 -14.59
N ALA A 29 1.60 1.30 -15.89
CA ALA A 29 2.14 2.49 -16.56
C ALA A 29 1.65 3.83 -15.99
N ASN A 30 0.50 3.86 -15.30
CA ASN A 30 -0.03 5.05 -14.62
C ASN A 30 0.37 5.12 -13.13
N SER A 31 1.45 4.45 -12.74
CA SER A 31 2.01 4.57 -11.38
C SER A 31 2.50 5.99 -11.13
N GLY A 32 2.11 6.60 -10.00
CA GLY A 32 2.52 7.96 -9.64
C GLY A 32 1.81 9.08 -10.42
N VAL A 33 0.94 8.75 -11.38
CA VAL A 33 0.11 9.73 -12.08
C VAL A 33 -1.10 10.08 -11.20
N THR A 34 -1.40 11.36 -11.03
CA THR A 34 -2.61 11.81 -10.31
C THR A 34 -3.66 12.28 -11.32
N GLY A 35 -4.79 11.58 -11.38
CA GLY A 35 -5.97 12.01 -12.19
C GLY A 35 -6.29 11.16 -13.41
N GLY A 36 -5.43 10.21 -13.81
CA GLY A 36 -5.70 9.28 -14.91
C GLY A 36 -6.62 8.12 -14.52
N ARG A 37 -7.35 7.55 -15.50
CA ARG A 37 -8.00 6.24 -15.31
C ARG A 37 -6.91 5.19 -15.13
N GLY A 38 -7.08 4.33 -14.12
CA GLY A 38 -6.06 3.34 -13.76
C GLY A 38 -4.84 3.93 -13.03
N SER A 39 -4.85 5.21 -12.65
CA SER A 39 -3.82 5.80 -11.81
C SER A 39 -3.81 5.24 -10.40
N TRP A 40 -2.61 4.96 -9.89
CA TRP A 40 -2.41 4.40 -8.57
C TRP A 40 -1.13 4.90 -7.92
N ILE A 41 -1.12 4.82 -6.59
CA ILE A 41 -0.03 5.24 -5.73
C ILE A 41 0.24 4.10 -4.73
N ALA A 42 1.53 3.80 -4.53
CA ALA A 42 1.99 2.91 -3.48
C ALA A 42 2.04 3.67 -2.16
N MET A 43 1.38 3.14 -1.13
CA MET A 43 1.34 3.70 0.21
C MET A 43 1.85 2.68 1.23
N TYR A 44 2.35 3.16 2.36
CA TYR A 44 2.61 2.32 3.51
C TYR A 44 1.28 1.87 4.15
N ARG A 45 1.10 0.58 4.40
CA ARG A 45 -0.03 0.04 5.16
C ARG A 45 0.05 0.48 6.63
N VAL A 46 1.26 0.47 7.18
CA VAL A 46 1.64 0.94 8.50
C VAL A 46 2.70 2.04 8.31
N PRO A 47 2.45 3.28 8.74
CA PRO A 47 3.43 4.35 8.60
C PRO A 47 4.69 4.04 9.43
N VAL A 48 5.85 4.48 8.95
CA VAL A 48 7.14 4.28 9.63
C VAL A 48 7.13 4.87 11.05
N SER A 49 6.44 6.00 11.26
CA SER A 49 6.25 6.61 12.59
C SER A 49 5.49 5.73 13.59
N LYS A 50 4.83 4.66 13.14
CA LYS A 50 4.15 3.66 14.00
C LYS A 50 4.88 2.31 14.04
N GLY A 51 6.15 2.26 13.61
CA GLY A 51 6.93 1.02 13.54
C GLY A 51 6.71 0.23 12.25
N GLY A 52 6.17 0.87 11.20
CA GLY A 52 6.09 0.25 9.88
C GLY A 52 7.47 0.09 9.25
N THR A 53 7.74 -1.11 8.72
CA THR A 53 9.00 -1.42 8.01
C THR A 53 8.86 -1.10 6.52
N ASP A 54 9.94 -0.75 5.84
CA ASP A 54 9.98 -0.61 4.37
C ASP A 54 10.02 -2.00 3.68
N THR A 55 9.05 -2.87 4.00
CA THR A 55 8.90 -4.19 3.38
C THR A 55 7.75 -4.21 2.40
N LEU A 56 7.80 -5.16 1.46
CA LEU A 56 6.76 -5.36 0.46
C LEU A 56 5.38 -5.63 1.07
N GLU A 57 5.35 -6.33 2.20
CA GLU A 57 4.13 -6.61 2.97
C GLU A 57 3.48 -5.33 3.54
N ASN A 58 4.29 -4.30 3.75
CA ASN A 58 3.84 -3.00 4.20
C ASN A 58 3.56 -2.04 3.02
N CYS A 59 3.78 -2.48 1.77
CA CYS A 59 3.42 -1.75 0.58
C CYS A 59 1.99 -2.12 0.18
N LYS A 60 1.10 -1.14 0.15
CA LYS A 60 -0.24 -1.30 -0.42
C LYS A 60 -0.39 -0.47 -1.68
N ILE A 61 -1.12 -0.97 -2.68
CA ILE A 61 -1.44 -0.18 -3.87
C ILE A 61 -2.88 0.32 -3.81
N VAL A 62 -3.05 1.61 -4.04
CA VAL A 62 -4.37 2.23 -4.04
C VAL A 62 -4.53 3.14 -5.25
N CYS A 63 -5.75 3.24 -5.77
CA CYS A 63 -6.04 4.19 -6.83
C CYS A 63 -5.90 5.63 -6.34
N SER A 64 -5.67 6.57 -7.25
CA SER A 64 -5.57 8.02 -6.94
C SER A 64 -6.77 8.55 -6.15
N LYS A 65 -7.98 8.01 -6.38
CA LYS A 65 -9.16 8.36 -5.58
C LYS A 65 -9.06 7.90 -4.13
N CYS A 66 -8.73 6.63 -3.89
CA CYS A 66 -8.55 6.08 -2.54
C CYS A 66 -7.30 6.62 -1.84
N HIS A 67 -6.33 7.14 -2.60
CA HIS A 67 -5.20 7.86 -2.03
C HIS A 67 -5.62 9.25 -1.54
N ARG A 68 -6.44 9.98 -2.30
CA ARG A 68 -6.92 11.32 -1.94
C ARG A 68 -7.95 11.28 -0.80
N GLU A 69 -8.79 10.26 -0.80
CA GLU A 69 -9.78 9.99 0.24
C GLU A 69 -9.59 8.55 0.74
N PRO A 70 -8.59 8.33 1.60
CA PRO A 70 -8.41 7.03 2.21
C PRO A 70 -9.59 6.78 3.15
N PRO A 71 -10.33 5.65 3.02
CA PRO A 71 -11.18 5.22 4.11
C PRO A 71 -10.28 5.07 5.33
N LYS A 72 -10.78 5.46 6.52
CA LYS A 72 -10.08 5.35 7.80
C LYS A 72 -9.80 3.87 8.06
N LEU A 73 -8.76 3.32 7.45
CA LEU A 73 -8.39 1.93 7.63
C LEU A 73 -7.95 1.79 9.09
N PRO A 74 -8.50 0.82 9.83
CA PRO A 74 -8.07 0.56 11.18
C PRO A 74 -6.59 0.21 11.11
N THR A 75 -5.76 1.01 11.77
CA THR A 75 -4.36 0.71 11.97
C THR A 75 -4.28 -0.64 12.66
N VAL A 76 -3.90 -1.69 11.91
CA VAL A 76 -3.57 -2.99 12.50
C VAL A 76 -2.44 -2.73 13.48
N LYS A 77 -2.78 -2.75 14.77
CA LYS A 77 -1.80 -2.90 15.84
C LYS A 77 -1.24 -4.30 15.64
N LYS A 78 -0.02 -4.41 15.10
CA LYS A 78 0.80 -5.58 15.38
C LYS A 78 1.06 -5.50 16.88
N THR A 79 0.26 -6.22 17.65
CA THR A 79 0.63 -6.58 19.02
C THR A 79 1.98 -7.25 18.88
N SER A 80 3.02 -6.59 19.40
CA SER A 80 4.27 -7.26 19.71
C SER A 80 3.92 -8.34 20.72
N ASP A 81 3.79 -9.57 20.23
CA ASP A 81 3.88 -10.76 21.07
C ASP A 81 5.37 -10.95 21.37
N SER A 82 5.82 -10.29 22.43
CA SER A 82 7.10 -10.60 23.08
C SER A 82 6.95 -10.42 24.59
N ASP A 83 5.94 -11.09 25.13
CA ASP A 83 5.90 -11.56 26.51
C ASP A 83 6.07 -13.09 26.50
N ILE A 84 7.21 -13.57 26.01
CA ILE A 84 7.66 -14.93 26.29
C ILE A 84 8.29 -14.90 27.69
N PHE A 85 7.44 -15.24 28.65
CA PHE A 85 7.70 -15.84 29.96
C PHE A 85 9.16 -16.15 30.34
N GLY A 86 9.49 -15.75 31.57
CA GLY A 86 10.04 -16.67 32.59
C GLY A 86 11.54 -16.67 32.79
#